data_AF-A0AA35S7U9-F1
#
_entry.id   AF-A0AA35S7U9-F1
#
_cell.length_a   1.000
_cell.length_b   1.000
_cell.length_c   1.000
_cell.angle_alpha   90.00
_cell.angle_beta   90.00
_cell.angle_gamma   90.00
#
_symmetry.space_group_name_H-M   'P 1'
#
loop_
_entity.id
_entity.type
_entity.pdbx_description
1 polymer ?
#
loop_
_entity_poly.entity_id
_entity_poly.type
_entity_poly.pdbx_seq_one_letter_code
_entity_poly.pdbx_strand_id
1 'polypeptide(L)'
;MDPVVIAQEGVEKFKEDSFEVIIVDTSGRHKQEESLFEEMLQVSQAIDPDNIIFVLDGTIGQACESQARAFKEKVDVASVIVTKLDGHAKGGGALSAVAATRSPITFIGTGEHIDEMEPFKTKPFVSKLLGMGDLEGLMEKVSDLKLDENEELMDKLKHGQFTLRDMYEQFQNIMKMGPFNQIIGKPVEPYHIVIPLKNSTHENMVMIPGFSPDFMSKGNERESMAKLKRLMTMMDSMNDQELDHPNGAKLFSKQPGRSARVARGSGTSVREVSELLKQYSNFSAMVKKMGGIKGLFKGGDMGKNVNPAQMAKLNQQMAKMMDPRVLQQMA
;
A
#
# COMPACT_ATOMS: atom_id res chain seq x y z
N MET A 1 -19.99 -8.90 37.59
CA MET A 1 -18.74 -9.63 37.83
C MET A 1 -17.68 -8.61 38.16
N ASP A 2 -16.79 -8.94 39.09
CA ASP A 2 -15.70 -8.05 39.50
C ASP A 2 -14.53 -8.17 38.51
N PRO A 3 -14.09 -7.07 37.86
CA PRO A 3 -13.00 -7.09 36.89
C PRO A 3 -11.66 -7.51 37.51
N VAL A 4 -11.46 -7.26 38.80
CA VAL A 4 -10.25 -7.70 39.53
C VAL A 4 -10.20 -9.22 39.58
N VAL A 5 -11.33 -9.85 39.93
CA VAL A 5 -11.44 -11.31 40.01
C VAL A 5 -11.25 -11.95 38.63
N ILE A 6 -11.87 -11.39 37.58
CA ILE A 6 -11.72 -11.90 36.21
C ILE A 6 -10.26 -11.84 35.76
N ALA A 7 -9.59 -10.71 35.98
CA ALA A 7 -8.20 -10.52 35.57
C ALA A 7 -7.27 -11.49 36.32
N GLN A 8 -7.48 -11.67 37.63
CA GLN A 8 -6.69 -12.59 38.44
C GLN A 8 -6.89 -14.05 38.00
N GLU A 9 -8.13 -14.53 37.92
CA GLU A 9 -8.44 -15.89 37.48
C GLU A 9 -7.93 -16.18 36.06
N GLY A 10 -8.05 -15.20 35.16
CA GLY A 10 -7.55 -15.30 33.80
C GLY A 10 -6.02 -15.42 33.73
N VAL A 11 -5.30 -14.58 34.48
CA VAL A 11 -3.83 -14.62 34.53
C VAL A 11 -3.34 -15.90 35.20
N GLU A 12 -3.95 -16.35 36.29
CA GLU A 12 -3.59 -17.62 36.96
C GLU A 12 -3.77 -18.80 36.01
N LYS A 13 -4.93 -18.89 35.35
CA LYS A 13 -5.20 -19.95 34.38
C LYS A 13 -4.20 -19.96 33.22
N PHE A 14 -3.93 -18.82 32.60
CA PHE A 14 -3.00 -18.77 31.46
C PHE A 14 -1.54 -19.01 31.88
N LYS A 15 -1.17 -18.71 33.13
CA LYS A 15 0.12 -19.12 33.70
C LYS A 15 0.20 -20.63 33.89
N GLU A 16 -0.85 -21.28 34.39
CA GLU A 16 -0.93 -22.75 34.49
C GLU A 16 -0.83 -23.43 33.11
N ASP A 17 -1.49 -22.86 32.11
CA ASP A 17 -1.46 -23.33 30.72
C ASP A 17 -0.14 -22.97 29.98
N SER A 18 0.84 -22.36 30.66
CA SER A 18 2.17 -22.00 30.13
C SER A 18 2.15 -21.02 28.94
N PHE A 19 1.22 -20.07 28.93
CA PHE A 19 1.27 -18.96 27.97
C PHE A 19 2.41 -17.99 28.33
N GLU A 20 3.17 -17.58 27.31
CA GLU A 20 4.30 -16.65 27.48
C GLU A 20 3.86 -15.17 27.45
N VAL A 21 2.74 -14.88 26.79
CA VAL A 21 2.21 -13.52 26.63
C VAL A 21 0.73 -13.52 26.97
N ILE A 22 0.36 -12.72 27.97
CA ILE A 22 -1.03 -12.53 28.41
C ILE A 22 -1.36 -11.06 28.25
N ILE A 23 -2.37 -10.75 27.44
CA ILE A 23 -2.84 -9.38 27.22
C ILE A 23 -4.16 -9.21 27.96
N VAL A 24 -4.20 -8.30 28.93
CA VAL A 24 -5.40 -7.96 29.66
C VAL A 24 -6.00 -6.69 29.06
N ASP A 25 -7.13 -6.84 28.38
CA ASP A 25 -7.91 -5.72 27.88
C ASP A 25 -8.76 -5.11 29.00
N THR A 26 -8.73 -3.80 29.13
CA THR A 26 -9.46 -3.07 30.17
C THR A 26 -10.50 -2.16 29.52
N SER A 27 -11.58 -1.84 30.24
CA SER A 27 -12.55 -0.88 29.76
C SER A 27 -11.90 0.49 29.46
N GLY A 28 -12.43 1.20 28.46
CA GLY A 28 -12.01 2.58 28.16
C GLY A 28 -12.45 3.53 29.27
N ARG A 29 -11.49 4.27 29.87
CA ARG A 29 -11.75 5.11 31.05
C ARG A 29 -11.49 6.58 30.73
N HIS A 30 -12.51 7.41 30.93
CA HIS A 30 -12.38 8.86 30.77
C HIS A 30 -11.83 9.48 32.05
N LYS A 31 -10.99 10.52 31.93
CA LYS A 31 -10.27 11.16 33.06
C LYS A 31 -11.14 11.72 34.21
N GLN A 32 -12.47 11.72 34.07
CA GLN A 32 -13.40 12.37 35.00
C GLN A 32 -14.02 11.42 36.03
N GLU A 33 -13.73 10.12 35.95
CA GLU A 33 -14.32 9.13 36.87
C GLU A 33 -13.24 8.56 37.81
N GLU A 34 -13.15 9.12 39.03
CA GLU A 34 -12.20 8.67 40.06
C GLU A 34 -12.39 7.18 40.41
N SER A 35 -13.64 6.72 40.45
CA SER A 35 -13.99 5.32 40.71
C SER A 35 -13.37 4.36 39.68
N LEU A 36 -13.26 4.79 38.42
CA LEU A 36 -12.66 3.97 37.37
C LEU A 36 -11.13 3.91 37.48
N PHE A 37 -10.47 4.94 38.00
CA PHE A 37 -9.02 4.88 38.26
C PHE A 37 -8.70 3.98 39.45
N GLU A 38 -9.54 3.97 40.48
CA GLU A 38 -9.38 3.04 41.61
C GLU A 38 -9.51 1.60 41.17
N GLU A 39 -10.51 1.27 40.35
CA GLU A 39 -10.67 -0.07 39.79
C GLU A 39 -9.46 -0.49 38.94
N MET A 40 -8.93 0.40 38.09
CA MET A 40 -7.73 0.11 37.31
C MET A 40 -6.51 -0.15 38.21
N LEU A 41 -6.35 0.63 39.28
CA LEU A 41 -5.29 0.42 40.26
C LEU A 41 -5.44 -0.93 40.97
N GLN A 42 -6.67 -1.31 41.34
CA GLN A 42 -6.95 -2.61 41.96
C GLN A 42 -6.62 -3.77 41.01
N VAL A 43 -7.02 -3.68 39.73
CA VAL A 43 -6.67 -4.69 38.72
C VAL A 43 -5.16 -4.79 38.56
N SER A 44 -4.47 -3.65 38.42
CA SER A 44 -3.01 -3.59 38.29
C SER A 44 -2.29 -4.23 39.48
N GLN A 45 -2.76 -3.98 40.70
CA GLN A 45 -2.17 -4.55 41.92
C GLN A 45 -2.45 -6.06 42.05
N ALA A 46 -3.59 -6.53 41.57
CA ALA A 46 -3.96 -7.95 41.66
C ALA A 46 -3.17 -8.83 40.67
N ILE A 47 -2.88 -8.33 39.47
CA ILE A 47 -2.21 -9.12 38.42
C ILE A 47 -0.71 -8.87 38.29
N ASP A 48 -0.19 -7.79 38.88
CA ASP A 48 1.22 -7.37 38.84
C ASP A 48 1.83 -7.40 37.40
N PRO A 49 1.34 -6.55 36.49
CA PRO A 49 1.71 -6.62 35.07
C PRO A 49 3.12 -6.12 34.80
N ASP A 50 3.87 -6.82 33.96
CA ASP A 50 5.24 -6.41 33.56
C ASP A 50 5.29 -5.10 32.76
N ASN A 51 4.23 -4.81 32.00
CA ASN A 51 4.15 -3.62 31.16
C ASN A 51 2.70 -3.12 31.07
N ILE A 52 2.49 -1.86 31.44
CA ILE A 52 1.20 -1.17 31.29
C ILE A 52 1.29 -0.27 30.06
N ILE A 53 0.39 -0.51 29.11
CA ILE A 53 0.36 0.18 27.83
C ILE A 53 -0.74 1.24 27.82
N PHE A 54 -0.37 2.50 27.60
CA PHE A 54 -1.35 3.56 27.37
C PHE A 54 -1.68 3.67 25.88
N VAL A 55 -2.90 3.30 25.52
CA VAL A 55 -3.40 3.37 24.14
C VAL A 55 -3.99 4.75 23.89
N LEU A 56 -3.37 5.48 22.97
CA LEU A 56 -3.71 6.84 22.58
C LEU A 56 -4.38 6.88 21.20
N ASP A 57 -5.49 7.60 21.09
CA ASP A 57 -6.09 7.92 19.79
C ASP A 57 -5.28 9.04 19.10
N GLY A 58 -4.84 8.82 17.85
CA GLY A 58 -4.06 9.79 17.08
C GLY A 58 -4.76 11.13 16.83
N THR A 59 -6.10 11.17 16.96
CA THR A 59 -6.92 12.39 16.83
C THR A 59 -6.91 13.26 18.09
N ILE A 60 -6.45 12.73 19.23
CA ILE A 60 -6.40 13.50 20.47
C ILE A 60 -5.40 14.66 20.34
N GLY A 61 -5.89 15.86 20.63
CA GLY A 61 -5.11 17.09 20.62
C GLY A 61 -4.67 17.49 22.03
N GLN A 62 -5.02 18.71 22.43
CA GLN A 62 -4.54 19.34 23.67
C GLN A 62 -4.90 18.58 24.96
N ALA A 63 -5.99 17.80 24.95
CA ALA A 63 -6.40 17.03 26.13
C ALA A 63 -5.42 15.89 26.49
N CYS A 64 -4.55 15.49 25.55
CA CYS A 64 -3.65 14.36 25.70
C CYS A 64 -2.78 14.45 26.95
N GLU A 65 -2.16 15.61 27.18
CA GLU A 65 -1.19 15.79 28.26
C GLU A 65 -1.85 15.53 29.63
N SER A 66 -3.02 16.12 29.85
CA SER A 66 -3.77 15.96 31.09
C SER A 66 -4.20 14.52 31.34
N GLN A 67 -4.59 13.80 30.29
CA GLN A 67 -5.00 12.40 30.41
C GLN A 67 -3.79 11.51 30.68
N ALA A 68 -2.76 11.61 29.87
CA ALA A 68 -1.55 10.80 29.99
C ALA A 68 -0.87 10.98 31.36
N ARG A 69 -0.87 12.22 31.91
CA ARG A 69 -0.39 12.50 33.26
C ARG A 69 -1.24 11.81 34.34
N ALA A 70 -2.56 11.94 34.27
CA ALA A 70 -3.46 11.32 35.24
C ALA A 70 -3.32 9.79 35.27
N PHE A 71 -3.15 9.15 34.11
CA PHE A 71 -2.85 7.72 34.04
C PHE A 71 -1.49 7.38 34.67
N LYS A 72 -0.42 8.11 34.32
CA LYS A 72 0.92 7.87 34.86
C LYS A 72 1.03 8.07 36.38
N GLU A 73 0.23 8.99 36.94
CA GLU A 73 0.19 9.23 38.40
C GLU A 73 -0.53 8.12 39.17
N LYS A 74 -1.43 7.38 38.52
CA LYS A 74 -2.23 6.32 39.15
C LYS A 74 -1.66 4.93 38.92
N VAL A 75 -1.15 4.66 37.71
CA VAL A 75 -0.56 3.38 37.31
C VAL A 75 0.75 3.61 36.58
N ASP A 76 1.67 2.66 36.71
CA ASP A 76 3.01 2.79 36.13
C ASP A 76 3.00 2.48 34.62
N VAL A 77 2.49 3.42 33.83
CA VAL A 77 2.49 3.33 32.37
C VAL A 77 3.94 3.21 31.86
N ALA A 78 4.30 2.09 31.25
CA ALA A 78 5.65 1.81 30.78
C ALA A 78 5.80 2.00 29.26
N SER A 79 4.71 1.95 28.49
CA SER A 79 4.75 2.19 27.04
C SER A 79 3.47 2.82 26.50
N VAL A 80 3.56 3.40 25.30
CA VAL A 80 2.44 4.06 24.61
C VAL A 80 2.21 3.41 23.25
N ILE A 81 0.95 3.22 22.87
CA ILE A 81 0.55 2.84 21.50
C ILE A 81 -0.29 3.96 20.93
N VAL A 82 -0.06 4.36 19.67
CA VAL A 82 -0.84 5.42 19.01
C VAL A 82 -1.67 4.82 17.88
N THR A 83 -3.00 4.85 18.01
CA THR A 83 -3.93 4.26 17.03
C THR A 83 -4.54 5.31 16.10
N LYS A 84 -5.28 4.87 15.07
CA LYS A 84 -5.99 5.73 14.11
C LYS A 84 -5.09 6.73 13.36
N LEU A 85 -3.87 6.30 13.02
CA LEU A 85 -2.93 7.10 12.20
C LEU A 85 -3.15 6.95 10.69
N ASP A 86 -4.15 6.19 10.28
CA ASP A 86 -4.65 6.06 8.91
C ASP A 86 -5.40 7.31 8.43
N GLY A 87 -5.98 8.06 9.36
CA GLY A 87 -6.72 9.28 9.07
C GLY A 87 -5.85 10.52 8.79
N HIS A 88 -6.51 11.68 8.77
CA HIS A 88 -5.85 12.99 8.63
C HIS A 88 -5.17 13.47 9.92
N ALA A 89 -5.26 12.69 10.99
CA ALA A 89 -4.66 13.01 12.27
C ALA A 89 -3.14 12.94 12.15
N LYS A 90 -2.47 14.05 12.47
CA LYS A 90 -0.99 14.09 12.44
C LYS A 90 -0.35 13.41 13.66
N GLY A 91 -1.15 12.95 14.64
CA GLY A 91 -0.64 12.28 15.84
C GLY A 91 0.06 13.22 16.83
N GLY A 92 -0.22 14.53 16.81
CA GLY A 92 0.46 15.51 17.68
C GLY A 92 0.32 15.21 19.18
N GLY A 93 -0.78 14.57 19.61
CA GLY A 93 -0.96 14.11 20.98
C GLY A 93 0.11 13.10 21.45
N ALA A 94 0.70 12.32 20.53
CA ALA A 94 1.74 11.36 20.86
C ALA A 94 2.95 12.02 21.55
N LEU A 95 3.33 13.22 21.10
CA LEU A 95 4.41 13.99 21.73
C LEU A 95 4.06 14.41 23.16
N SER A 96 2.81 14.85 23.38
CA SER A 96 2.30 15.20 24.70
C SER A 96 2.22 14.00 25.63
N ALA A 97 1.83 12.84 25.13
CA ALA A 97 1.81 11.59 25.90
C ALA A 97 3.21 11.19 26.36
N VAL A 98 4.20 11.19 25.45
CA VAL A 98 5.59 10.88 25.79
C VAL A 98 6.17 11.89 26.78
N ALA A 99 5.89 13.18 26.58
CA ALA A 99 6.34 14.23 27.49
C ALA A 99 5.76 14.08 28.92
N ALA A 100 4.49 13.68 29.02
CA ALA A 100 3.80 13.51 30.30
C ALA A 100 4.15 12.18 31.00
N THR A 101 4.22 11.07 30.27
CA THR A 101 4.43 9.72 30.82
C THR A 101 5.90 9.37 30.99
N ARG A 102 6.79 10.00 30.22
CA ARG A 102 8.20 9.61 30.04
C ARG A 102 8.38 8.19 29.49
N SER A 103 7.35 7.66 28.84
CA SER A 103 7.32 6.32 28.30
C SER A 103 7.46 6.34 26.77
N PRO A 104 8.21 5.41 26.17
CA PRO A 104 8.37 5.35 24.72
C PRO A 104 7.09 4.88 24.02
N ILE A 105 6.94 5.30 22.76
CA ILE A 105 5.92 4.74 21.86
C ILE A 105 6.48 3.45 21.26
N THR A 106 5.75 2.34 21.40
CA THR A 106 6.19 1.02 20.94
C THR A 106 5.55 0.62 19.62
N PHE A 107 4.26 0.89 19.44
CA PHE A 107 3.51 0.54 18.23
C PHE A 107 2.58 1.66 17.77
N ILE A 108 2.22 1.60 16.49
CA ILE A 108 1.19 2.43 15.88
C ILE A 108 0.12 1.59 15.19
N GLY A 109 -1.12 2.02 15.29
CA GLY A 109 -2.25 1.47 14.53
C GLY A 109 -2.49 2.29 13.27
N THR A 110 -2.36 1.66 12.11
CA THR A 110 -2.51 2.24 10.77
C THR A 110 -3.80 1.80 10.07
N GLY A 111 -4.75 1.25 10.82
CA GLY A 111 -6.09 0.94 10.36
C GLY A 111 -6.93 0.18 11.39
N GLU A 112 -7.94 -0.55 10.91
CA GLU A 112 -8.93 -1.29 11.73
C GLU A 112 -8.68 -2.80 11.74
N HIS A 113 -7.89 -3.32 10.81
CA HIS A 113 -7.59 -4.75 10.70
C HIS A 113 -6.46 -5.16 11.64
N ILE A 114 -6.40 -6.45 11.97
CA ILE A 114 -5.43 -7.00 12.95
C ILE A 114 -3.98 -6.91 12.48
N ASP A 115 -3.78 -6.88 11.16
CA ASP A 115 -2.50 -6.74 10.48
C ASP A 115 -2.07 -5.27 10.28
N GLU A 116 -2.93 -4.31 10.62
CA GLU A 116 -2.66 -2.87 10.49
C GLU A 116 -2.07 -2.28 11.79
N MET A 117 -1.14 -3.01 12.38
CA MET A 117 -0.37 -2.61 13.57
C MET A 117 1.12 -2.74 13.29
N GLU A 118 1.84 -1.63 13.37
CA GLU A 118 3.24 -1.54 12.95
C GLU A 118 4.13 -1.07 14.12
N PRO A 119 5.39 -1.55 14.22
CA PRO A 119 6.35 -1.00 15.18
C PRO A 119 6.55 0.49 14.97
N PHE A 120 6.58 1.25 16.06
CA PHE A 120 6.79 2.70 15.97
C PHE A 120 8.22 3.02 15.53
N LYS A 121 8.34 3.85 14.48
CA LYS A 121 9.61 4.42 14.03
C LYS A 121 9.56 5.94 14.08
N THR A 122 10.48 6.54 14.83
CA THR A 122 10.49 7.99 15.09
C THR A 122 10.67 8.82 13.83
N LYS A 123 11.59 8.44 12.92
CA LYS A 123 11.89 9.24 11.72
C LYS A 123 10.69 9.33 10.77
N PRO A 124 10.05 8.21 10.33
CA PRO A 124 8.84 8.28 9.50
C PRO A 124 7.72 9.11 10.13
N PHE A 125 7.50 8.92 11.43
CA PHE A 125 6.45 9.64 12.15
C PHE A 125 6.70 11.16 12.16
N VAL A 126 7.93 11.60 12.44
CA VAL A 126 8.28 13.03 12.42
C VAL A 126 8.21 13.60 11.00
N SER A 127 8.66 12.87 9.98
CA SER A 127 8.50 13.29 8.58
C SER A 127 7.03 13.52 8.23
N LYS A 128 6.15 12.56 8.55
CA LYS A 128 4.70 12.66 8.33
C LYS A 128 4.09 13.84 9.10
N LEU A 129 4.49 14.07 10.34
CA LEU A 129 4.06 15.22 11.16
C LEU A 129 4.43 16.56 10.50
N LEU A 130 5.65 16.65 9.95
CA LEU A 130 6.17 17.82 9.22
C LEU A 130 5.57 17.96 7.80
N GLY A 131 4.80 16.97 7.33
CA GLY A 131 4.26 16.94 5.97
C GLY A 131 5.28 16.56 4.90
N MET A 132 6.45 16.08 5.32
CA MET A 132 7.44 15.46 4.46
C MET A 132 7.02 14.00 4.28
N GLY A 133 6.73 13.56 3.04
CA GLY A 133 6.29 12.19 2.79
C GLY A 133 7.27 11.13 3.34
N ASP A 134 6.78 9.91 3.58
CA ASP A 134 7.58 8.82 4.14
C ASP A 134 8.36 8.08 3.04
N LEU A 135 9.50 8.64 2.64
CA LEU A 135 10.39 8.03 1.65
C LEU A 135 11.14 6.80 2.19
N GLU A 136 11.41 6.75 3.51
CA GLU A 136 12.10 5.61 4.13
C GLU A 136 11.17 4.38 4.20
N GLY A 137 9.91 4.55 4.63
CA GLY A 137 8.93 3.47 4.67
C GLY A 137 8.57 2.92 3.27
N LEU A 138 8.57 3.77 2.24
CA LEU A 138 8.46 3.32 0.84
C LEU A 138 9.62 2.39 0.47
N MET A 139 10.85 2.77 0.83
CA MET A 139 12.04 2.00 0.48
C MET A 139 12.06 0.64 1.17
N GLU A 140 11.58 0.56 2.41
CA GLU A 140 11.45 -0.69 3.16
C GLU A 140 10.37 -1.62 2.57
N LYS A 141 9.17 -1.10 2.28
CA LYS A 141 8.12 -1.88 1.59
C LYS A 141 8.60 -2.37 0.22
N VAL A 142 9.33 -1.55 -0.54
CA VAL A 142 9.92 -1.94 -1.82
C VAL A 142 11.01 -3.01 -1.65
N SER A 143 11.79 -2.94 -0.57
CA SER A 143 12.81 -3.94 -0.25
C SER A 143 12.19 -5.29 0.15
N ASP A 144 11.14 -5.28 0.96
CA ASP A 144 10.42 -6.49 1.38
C ASP A 144 9.73 -7.19 0.20
N LEU A 145 9.37 -6.43 -0.83
CA LEU A 145 8.69 -6.93 -2.01
C LEU A 145 9.55 -7.83 -2.91
N LYS A 146 10.87 -7.96 -2.65
CA LYS A 146 11.77 -8.85 -3.41
C LYS A 146 11.49 -8.78 -4.92
N LEU A 147 11.31 -7.56 -5.45
CA LEU A 147 10.96 -7.34 -6.86
C LEU A 147 12.03 -7.89 -7.83
N ASP A 148 13.23 -8.17 -7.30
CA ASP A 148 14.34 -8.81 -8.00
C ASP A 148 14.15 -10.33 -8.23
N GLU A 149 13.17 -11.00 -7.62
CA GLU A 149 12.97 -12.46 -7.75
C GLU A 149 12.14 -12.87 -8.98
N ASN A 150 11.60 -11.95 -9.78
CA ASN A 150 10.79 -12.27 -10.96
C ASN A 150 11.60 -12.29 -12.27
N GLU A 151 12.76 -12.95 -12.27
CA GLU A 151 13.55 -13.19 -13.49
C GLU A 151 12.71 -13.86 -14.58
N GLU A 152 11.83 -14.79 -14.21
CA GLU A 152 10.91 -15.48 -15.13
C GLU A 152 9.92 -14.52 -15.80
N LEU A 153 9.34 -13.59 -15.05
CA LEU A 153 8.41 -12.60 -15.61
C LEU A 153 9.16 -11.64 -16.54
N MET A 154 10.37 -11.24 -16.15
CA MET A 154 11.25 -10.42 -16.98
C MET A 154 11.68 -11.15 -18.27
N ASP A 155 11.91 -12.46 -18.22
CA ASP A 155 12.21 -13.28 -19.39
C ASP A 155 11.00 -13.50 -20.29
N LYS A 156 9.81 -13.77 -19.73
CA LYS A 156 8.56 -13.86 -20.50
C LYS A 156 8.23 -12.53 -21.21
N LEU A 157 8.42 -11.40 -20.52
CA LEU A 157 8.28 -10.05 -21.08
C LEU A 157 9.28 -9.79 -22.21
N LYS A 158 10.55 -10.23 -22.09
CA LYS A 158 11.57 -10.14 -23.15
C LYS A 158 11.14 -10.89 -24.41
N HIS A 159 10.51 -12.05 -24.26
CA HIS A 159 10.03 -12.85 -25.39
C HIS A 159 8.66 -12.38 -25.94
N GLY A 160 8.08 -11.31 -25.39
CA GLY A 160 6.78 -10.77 -25.82
C GLY A 160 5.61 -11.72 -25.57
N GLN A 161 5.79 -12.69 -24.67
CA GLN A 161 4.75 -13.64 -24.28
C GLN A 161 4.10 -13.14 -23.00
N PHE A 162 2.80 -12.87 -23.08
CA PHE A 162 2.02 -12.39 -21.95
C PHE A 162 0.68 -13.12 -21.94
N THR A 163 0.48 -13.96 -20.93
CA THR A 163 -0.68 -14.84 -20.76
C THR A 163 -1.67 -14.25 -19.75
N LEU A 164 -2.86 -14.85 -19.65
CA LEU A 164 -3.84 -14.46 -18.63
C LEU A 164 -3.35 -14.84 -17.22
N ARG A 165 -2.55 -15.91 -17.09
CA ARG A 165 -1.87 -16.27 -15.83
C ARG A 165 -0.89 -15.19 -15.38
N ASP A 166 -0.06 -14.69 -16.29
CA ASP A 166 0.88 -13.61 -15.94
C ASP A 166 0.12 -12.35 -15.49
N MET A 167 -1.04 -12.05 -16.09
CA MET A 167 -1.92 -10.96 -15.65
C MET A 167 -2.50 -11.20 -14.25
N TYR A 168 -2.90 -12.45 -13.95
CA TYR A 168 -3.40 -12.85 -12.63
C TYR A 168 -2.34 -12.64 -11.54
N GLU A 169 -1.10 -13.08 -11.80
CA GLU A 169 0.03 -12.89 -10.88
C GLU A 169 0.30 -11.40 -10.62
N GLN A 170 0.22 -10.55 -11.65
CA GLN A 170 0.34 -9.10 -11.46
C GLN A 170 -0.77 -8.52 -10.59
N PHE A 171 -2.03 -8.95 -10.77
CA PHE A 171 -3.14 -8.51 -9.91
C PHE A 171 -2.96 -8.98 -8.47
N GLN A 172 -2.48 -10.20 -8.26
CA GLN A 172 -2.20 -10.72 -6.93
C GLN A 172 -1.09 -9.91 -6.23
N ASN A 173 -0.03 -9.54 -6.96
CA ASN A 173 1.04 -8.70 -6.43
C ASN A 173 0.55 -7.30 -6.06
N ILE A 174 -0.29 -6.69 -6.90
CA ILE A 174 -0.91 -5.39 -6.60
C ILE A 174 -1.83 -5.50 -5.37
N MET A 175 -2.60 -6.58 -5.25
CA MET A 175 -3.44 -6.82 -4.07
C MET A 175 -2.61 -6.99 -2.79
N LYS A 176 -1.43 -7.64 -2.86
CA LYS A 176 -0.49 -7.75 -1.74
C LYS A 176 0.13 -6.41 -1.34
N MET A 177 0.32 -5.50 -2.29
CA MET A 177 0.88 -4.17 -2.04
C MET A 177 -0.11 -3.22 -1.33
N GLY A 178 -1.41 -3.51 -1.37
CA GLY A 178 -2.44 -2.66 -0.77
C GLY A 178 -2.63 -1.30 -1.48
N PRO A 179 -3.37 -0.36 -0.88
CA PRO A 179 -3.63 0.95 -1.49
C PRO A 179 -2.37 1.83 -1.58
N PHE A 180 -1.89 2.07 -2.80
CA PHE A 180 -0.65 2.83 -3.10
C PHE A 180 -0.64 4.30 -2.63
N ASN A 181 -1.81 4.89 -2.35
CA ASN A 181 -1.92 6.30 -1.98
C ASN A 181 -1.41 6.61 -0.56
N GLN A 182 -1.19 5.60 0.30
CA GLN A 182 -0.52 5.83 1.57
C GLN A 182 0.95 6.23 1.39
N ILE A 183 1.54 5.93 0.22
CA ILE A 183 2.98 6.05 0.00
C ILE A 183 3.34 7.19 -0.98
N ILE A 184 2.44 7.52 -1.91
CA ILE A 184 2.63 8.66 -2.81
C ILE A 184 2.14 9.94 -2.12
N GLY A 185 3.00 10.47 -1.26
CA GLY A 185 2.80 11.80 -0.66
C GLY A 185 2.60 12.86 -1.76
N LYS A 186 1.72 13.83 -1.49
CA LYS A 186 1.47 14.97 -2.38
C LYS A 186 2.80 15.65 -2.77
N PRO A 187 3.00 16.11 -4.01
CA PRO A 187 3.98 17.16 -4.27
C PRO A 187 3.59 18.38 -3.43
N VAL A 188 4.52 18.81 -2.57
CA VAL A 188 4.39 20.02 -1.76
C VAL A 188 4.40 21.21 -2.72
N GLU A 189 3.33 21.99 -2.79
CA GLU A 189 3.41 23.33 -3.36
C GLU A 189 4.24 24.20 -2.40
N PRO A 190 5.39 24.75 -2.83
CA PRO A 190 6.20 25.58 -1.97
C PRO A 190 5.48 26.90 -1.65
N TYR A 191 5.44 27.23 -0.36
CA TYR A 191 5.04 28.54 0.14
C TYR A 191 5.82 29.67 -0.56
N HIS A 192 5.11 30.77 -0.81
CA HIS A 192 5.52 31.99 -1.49
C HIS A 192 6.93 32.53 -1.16
N ILE A 193 7.84 32.49 -2.15
CA ILE A 193 8.58 33.69 -2.62
C ILE A 193 8.62 33.61 -4.15
N VAL A 194 7.99 34.58 -4.80
CA VAL A 194 7.86 34.67 -6.26
C VAL A 194 9.18 35.10 -6.88
N ILE A 195 9.86 34.19 -7.57
CA ILE A 195 10.60 34.50 -8.80
C ILE A 195 10.24 33.38 -9.81
N PRO A 196 9.51 33.68 -10.90
CA PRO A 196 9.02 32.64 -11.79
C PRO A 196 10.12 32.22 -12.76
N LEU A 197 10.65 31.02 -12.61
CA LEU A 197 11.23 30.28 -13.73
C LEU A 197 10.27 29.15 -14.07
N LYS A 198 9.45 29.38 -15.10
CA LYS A 198 8.63 28.35 -15.72
C LYS A 198 9.55 27.30 -16.34
N ASN A 199 9.22 26.03 -16.06
CA ASN A 199 9.54 24.79 -16.79
C ASN A 199 10.23 23.76 -15.90
N SER A 200 9.44 23.08 -15.06
CA SER A 200 9.66 21.66 -14.76
C SER A 200 8.46 21.10 -14.00
N THR A 201 7.42 20.72 -14.72
CA THR A 201 6.42 19.78 -14.22
C THR A 201 7.01 18.37 -14.34
N HIS A 202 7.93 18.01 -13.45
CA HIS A 202 8.26 16.60 -13.23
C HIS A 202 7.19 15.99 -12.32
N GLU A 203 6.01 15.75 -12.90
CA GLU A 203 5.12 14.71 -12.40
C GLU A 203 5.81 13.37 -12.64
N ASN A 204 6.60 12.91 -11.68
CA ASN A 204 7.07 11.52 -11.66
C ASN A 204 5.88 10.64 -11.22
N MET A 205 4.88 10.53 -12.08
CA MET A 205 3.90 9.45 -12.00
C MET A 205 4.68 8.14 -12.19
N VAL A 206 4.68 7.29 -11.17
CA VAL A 206 5.05 5.87 -11.35
C VAL A 206 3.96 5.25 -12.22
N MET A 207 4.13 5.39 -13.54
CA MET A 207 3.23 4.82 -14.52
C MET A 207 3.43 3.31 -14.52
N ILE A 208 2.57 2.57 -13.82
CA ILE A 208 2.48 1.12 -14.01
C ILE A 208 1.96 0.89 -15.44
N PRO A 209 2.78 0.32 -16.35
CA PRO A 209 2.39 0.17 -17.74
C PRO A 209 1.11 -0.68 -17.85
N GLY A 210 0.08 -0.15 -18.50
CA GLY A 210 -1.14 -0.89 -18.85
C GLY A 210 -2.32 -0.74 -17.90
N PHE A 211 -2.21 0.06 -16.84
CA PHE A 211 -3.33 0.47 -16.00
C PHE A 211 -3.90 1.82 -16.47
N SER A 212 -5.23 1.93 -16.55
CA SER A 212 -5.90 3.19 -16.88
C SER A 212 -5.69 4.23 -15.75
N PRO A 213 -5.59 5.54 -16.08
CA PRO A 213 -5.50 6.62 -15.09
C PRO A 213 -6.64 6.58 -14.06
N ASP A 214 -7.82 6.07 -14.45
CA ASP A 214 -8.99 5.93 -13.59
C ASP A 214 -8.76 5.03 -12.37
N PHE A 215 -7.81 4.08 -12.46
CA PHE A 215 -7.46 3.20 -11.35
C PHE A 215 -6.77 3.97 -10.20
N MET A 216 -6.18 5.14 -10.50
CA MET A 216 -5.53 6.05 -9.56
C MET A 216 -6.39 7.30 -9.23
N SER A 217 -7.68 7.28 -9.56
CA SER A 217 -8.57 8.38 -9.17
C SER A 217 -8.70 8.46 -7.64
N LYS A 218 -8.36 9.63 -7.09
CA LYS A 218 -8.30 9.88 -5.63
C LYS A 218 -9.66 9.55 -4.98
N GLY A 219 -9.64 8.70 -3.94
CA GLY A 219 -10.80 8.44 -3.09
C GLY A 219 -11.57 7.13 -3.33
N ASN A 220 -11.30 6.40 -4.43
CA ASN A 220 -12.03 5.17 -4.78
C ASN A 220 -11.20 3.88 -4.58
N GLU A 221 -10.24 3.87 -3.67
CA GLU A 221 -9.24 2.79 -3.51
C GLU A 221 -9.85 1.43 -3.14
N ARG A 222 -10.79 1.43 -2.19
CA ARG A 222 -11.56 0.21 -1.84
C ARG A 222 -12.35 -0.30 -3.05
N GLU A 223 -12.86 0.60 -3.88
CA GLU A 223 -13.57 0.24 -5.11
C GLU A 223 -12.62 -0.33 -6.17
N SER A 224 -11.42 0.26 -6.33
CA SER A 224 -10.36 -0.23 -7.22
C SER A 224 -9.88 -1.64 -6.83
N MET A 225 -9.67 -1.89 -5.52
CA MET A 225 -9.31 -3.22 -5.03
C MET A 225 -10.44 -4.24 -5.18
N ALA A 226 -11.69 -3.82 -4.91
CA ALA A 226 -12.86 -4.66 -5.15
C ALA A 226 -13.01 -5.03 -6.65
N LYS A 227 -12.71 -4.08 -7.55
CA LYS A 227 -12.67 -4.33 -9.00
C LYS A 227 -11.60 -5.37 -9.36
N LEU A 228 -10.37 -5.23 -8.85
CA LEU A 228 -9.31 -6.23 -9.10
C LEU A 228 -9.69 -7.61 -8.60
N LYS A 229 -10.23 -7.70 -7.38
CA LYS A 229 -10.70 -8.97 -6.82
C LYS A 229 -11.78 -9.59 -7.70
N ARG A 230 -12.71 -8.81 -8.25
CA ARG A 230 -13.72 -9.28 -9.21
C ARG A 230 -13.11 -9.75 -10.53
N LEU A 231 -12.04 -9.13 -11.03
CA LEU A 231 -11.32 -9.64 -12.20
C LEU A 231 -10.63 -10.97 -11.90
N MET A 232 -10.03 -11.12 -10.71
CA MET A 232 -9.40 -12.36 -10.26
C MET A 232 -10.41 -13.51 -10.14
N THR A 233 -11.58 -13.28 -9.53
CA THR A 233 -12.61 -14.34 -9.43
C THR A 233 -13.14 -14.79 -10.81
N MET A 234 -13.15 -13.90 -11.80
CA MET A 234 -13.44 -14.30 -13.19
C MET A 234 -12.33 -15.17 -13.78
N MET A 235 -11.06 -14.88 -13.49
CA MET A 235 -9.93 -15.70 -13.92
C MET A 235 -9.87 -17.05 -13.18
N ASP A 236 -10.29 -17.11 -11.92
CA ASP A 236 -10.43 -18.37 -11.16
C ASP A 236 -11.47 -19.33 -11.79
N SER A 237 -12.42 -18.79 -12.57
CA SER A 237 -13.41 -19.58 -13.32
C SER A 237 -12.92 -20.03 -14.70
N MET A 238 -11.67 -19.71 -15.06
CA MET A 238 -10.99 -20.17 -16.27
C MET A 238 -10.21 -21.45 -15.98
N ASN A 239 -9.93 -22.23 -17.02
CA ASN A 239 -9.06 -23.41 -16.89
C ASN A 239 -7.62 -23.09 -17.30
N ASP A 240 -6.67 -23.96 -16.97
CA ASP A 240 -5.24 -23.75 -17.29
C ASP A 240 -5.00 -23.54 -18.79
N GLN A 241 -5.75 -24.26 -19.64
CA GLN A 241 -5.68 -24.07 -21.09
C GLN A 241 -6.10 -22.67 -21.55
N GLU A 242 -7.00 -22.01 -20.84
CA GLU A 242 -7.42 -20.64 -21.12
C GLU A 242 -6.44 -19.62 -20.53
N LEU A 243 -5.91 -19.89 -19.34
CA LEU A 243 -4.99 -19.02 -18.62
C LEU A 243 -3.60 -18.96 -19.25
N ASP A 244 -3.06 -20.12 -19.65
CA ASP A 244 -1.69 -20.27 -20.14
C ASP A 244 -1.55 -20.12 -21.65
N HIS A 245 -2.68 -19.92 -22.35
CA HIS A 245 -2.62 -19.76 -23.80
C HIS A 245 -1.97 -18.42 -24.19
N PRO A 246 -1.00 -18.40 -25.13
CA PRO A 246 -0.31 -17.18 -25.58
C PRO A 246 -1.23 -16.09 -26.15
N ASN A 247 -2.47 -16.47 -26.48
CA ASN A 247 -3.53 -15.55 -26.90
C ASN A 247 -4.86 -16.02 -26.32
N GLY A 248 -5.01 -15.95 -24.99
CA GLY A 248 -6.21 -16.40 -24.28
C GLY A 248 -7.50 -15.79 -24.84
N ALA A 249 -7.49 -14.48 -25.13
CA ALA A 249 -8.63 -13.77 -25.75
C ALA A 249 -9.17 -14.45 -27.02
N LYS A 250 -8.29 -14.99 -27.87
CA LYS A 250 -8.70 -15.65 -29.12
C LYS A 250 -9.46 -16.96 -28.90
N LEU A 251 -9.21 -17.69 -27.80
CA LEU A 251 -9.95 -18.90 -27.45
C LEU A 251 -11.40 -18.58 -27.11
N PHE A 252 -11.63 -17.52 -26.33
CA PHE A 252 -12.96 -17.05 -25.98
C PHE A 252 -13.73 -16.51 -27.19
N SER A 253 -13.05 -15.87 -28.16
CA SER A 253 -13.69 -15.45 -29.42
C SER A 253 -14.11 -16.62 -30.31
N LYS A 254 -13.32 -17.72 -30.34
CA LYS A 254 -13.64 -18.93 -31.12
C LYS A 254 -14.76 -19.74 -30.50
N GLN A 255 -14.85 -19.78 -29.17
CA GLN A 255 -15.82 -20.57 -28.42
C GLN A 255 -16.53 -19.70 -27.38
N PRO A 256 -17.59 -18.96 -27.78
CA PRO A 256 -18.33 -18.06 -26.89
C PRO A 256 -18.94 -18.74 -25.65
N GLY A 257 -19.17 -20.07 -25.72
CA GLY A 257 -19.63 -20.87 -24.59
C GLY A 257 -18.68 -20.83 -23.38
N ARG A 258 -17.39 -20.53 -23.58
CA ARG A 258 -16.41 -20.34 -22.50
C ARG A 258 -16.72 -19.09 -21.68
N SER A 259 -17.05 -17.98 -22.33
CA SER A 259 -17.43 -16.73 -21.64
C SER A 259 -18.71 -16.91 -20.82
N ALA A 260 -19.68 -17.65 -21.34
CA ALA A 260 -20.91 -18.00 -20.60
C ALA A 260 -20.66 -18.94 -19.42
N ARG A 261 -19.66 -19.83 -19.50
CA ARG A 261 -19.23 -20.68 -18.38
C ARG A 261 -18.55 -19.84 -17.30
N VAL A 262 -17.57 -19.01 -17.67
CA VAL A 262 -16.85 -18.13 -16.75
C VAL A 262 -17.83 -17.21 -16.02
N ALA A 263 -18.70 -16.51 -16.75
CA ALA A 263 -19.72 -15.63 -16.19
C ALA A 263 -20.58 -16.32 -15.12
N ARG A 264 -21.03 -17.57 -15.38
CA ARG A 264 -21.80 -18.36 -14.40
C ARG A 264 -20.97 -18.77 -13.19
N GLY A 265 -19.70 -19.15 -13.38
CA GLY A 265 -18.81 -19.56 -12.30
C GLY A 265 -18.43 -18.43 -11.35
N SER A 266 -18.23 -17.21 -11.89
CA SER A 266 -17.85 -16.03 -11.13
C SER A 266 -19.02 -15.18 -10.65
N GLY A 267 -20.27 -15.53 -11.00
CA GLY A 267 -21.46 -14.74 -10.69
C GLY A 267 -21.51 -13.39 -11.41
N THR A 268 -20.86 -13.27 -12.57
CA THR A 268 -20.77 -12.03 -13.37
C THR A 268 -21.54 -12.16 -14.69
N SER A 269 -21.64 -11.07 -15.43
CA SER A 269 -22.26 -11.07 -16.77
C SER A 269 -21.24 -11.40 -17.88
N VAL A 270 -21.73 -11.93 -19.01
CA VAL A 270 -20.90 -12.20 -20.20
C VAL A 270 -20.24 -10.93 -20.73
N ARG A 271 -20.88 -9.77 -20.53
CA ARG A 271 -20.34 -8.46 -20.89
C ARG A 271 -19.07 -8.16 -20.10
N GLU A 272 -19.08 -8.39 -18.79
CA GLU A 272 -17.91 -8.14 -17.94
C GLU A 272 -16.75 -9.06 -18.28
N VAL A 273 -17.02 -10.33 -18.58
CA VAL A 273 -15.99 -11.25 -19.08
C VAL A 273 -15.40 -10.75 -20.40
N SER A 274 -16.23 -10.18 -21.28
CA SER A 274 -15.76 -9.59 -22.55
C SER A 274 -14.91 -8.32 -22.31
N GLU A 275 -15.25 -7.53 -21.30
CA GLU A 275 -14.48 -6.35 -20.88
C GLU A 275 -13.12 -6.75 -20.30
N LEU A 276 -13.05 -7.78 -19.44
CA LEU A 276 -11.81 -8.38 -18.94
C LEU A 276 -10.89 -8.81 -20.09
N LEU A 277 -11.44 -9.55 -21.06
CA LEU A 277 -10.65 -10.03 -22.21
C LEU A 277 -10.15 -8.89 -23.10
N LYS A 278 -10.93 -7.80 -23.22
CA LYS A 278 -10.52 -6.59 -23.93
C LYS A 278 -9.38 -5.88 -23.19
N GLN A 279 -9.47 -5.76 -21.86
CA GLN A 279 -8.40 -5.21 -21.03
C GLN A 279 -7.12 -6.02 -21.16
N TYR A 280 -7.21 -7.36 -21.07
CA TYR A 280 -6.09 -8.27 -21.32
C TYR A 280 -5.49 -8.08 -22.72
N SER A 281 -6.31 -7.97 -23.77
CA SER A 281 -5.81 -7.77 -25.13
C SER A 281 -5.06 -6.45 -25.29
N ASN A 282 -5.54 -5.37 -24.65
CA ASN A 282 -4.86 -4.08 -24.64
C ASN A 282 -3.52 -4.17 -23.90
N PHE A 283 -3.50 -4.85 -22.75
CA PHE A 283 -2.29 -5.06 -21.96
C PHE A 283 -1.27 -5.91 -22.70
N SER A 284 -1.68 -7.04 -23.27
CA SER A 284 -0.84 -7.92 -24.09
C SER A 284 -0.25 -7.16 -25.29
N ALA A 285 -1.02 -6.29 -25.94
CA ALA A 285 -0.52 -5.45 -27.04
C ALA A 285 0.52 -4.41 -26.56
N MET A 286 0.33 -3.82 -25.39
CA MET A 286 1.30 -2.90 -24.78
C MET A 286 2.60 -3.64 -24.40
N VAL A 287 2.49 -4.79 -23.74
CA VAL A 287 3.62 -5.64 -23.36
C VAL A 287 4.42 -6.07 -24.57
N LYS A 288 3.76 -6.50 -25.66
CA LYS A 288 4.42 -6.84 -26.93
C LYS A 288 5.18 -5.67 -27.53
N LYS A 289 4.60 -4.46 -27.49
CA LYS A 289 5.29 -3.23 -27.94
C LYS A 289 6.51 -2.93 -27.06
N MET A 290 6.38 -3.08 -25.74
CA MET A 290 7.47 -2.81 -24.80
C MET A 290 8.60 -3.84 -24.89
N GLY A 291 8.29 -5.13 -25.05
CA GLY A 291 9.26 -6.20 -25.30
C GLY A 291 10.02 -5.99 -26.62
N GLY A 292 9.31 -5.55 -27.67
CA GLY A 292 9.94 -5.17 -28.94
C GLY A 292 10.90 -3.98 -28.80
N ILE A 293 10.53 -2.96 -28.03
CA ILE A 293 11.36 -1.78 -27.77
C ILE A 293 12.59 -2.14 -26.91
N LYS A 294 12.45 -2.96 -25.87
CA LYS A 294 13.59 -3.35 -25.01
C LYS A 294 14.57 -4.29 -25.71
N GLY A 295 14.09 -5.10 -26.67
CA GLY A 295 14.96 -5.87 -27.58
C GLY A 295 15.81 -4.98 -28.49
N LEU A 296 15.32 -3.79 -28.87
CA LEU A 296 16.08 -2.77 -29.59
C LEU A 296 17.16 -2.09 -28.73
N PHE A 297 17.01 -2.05 -27.41
CA PHE A 297 17.93 -1.36 -26.50
C PHE A 297 19.00 -2.26 -25.86
N LYS A 298 18.90 -3.59 -25.96
CA LYS A 298 19.84 -4.53 -25.29
C LYS A 298 20.80 -5.28 -26.25
N GLY A 299 20.68 -5.10 -27.55
CA GLY A 299 21.67 -5.56 -28.52
C GLY A 299 22.67 -4.44 -28.80
N GLY A 300 23.91 -4.58 -28.34
CA GLY A 300 25.02 -3.68 -28.66
C GLY A 300 25.46 -3.71 -30.13
N ASP A 301 24.54 -3.90 -31.07
CA ASP A 301 24.79 -3.93 -32.50
C ASP A 301 23.84 -2.94 -33.20
N MET A 302 24.03 -1.65 -32.89
CA MET A 302 23.41 -0.53 -33.60
C MET A 302 24.09 -0.29 -34.96
N GLY A 303 24.53 -1.36 -35.65
CA GLY A 303 25.40 -1.28 -36.83
C GLY A 303 24.88 -1.98 -38.08
N LYS A 304 23.96 -2.95 -37.99
CA LYS A 304 23.57 -3.76 -39.15
C LYS A 304 22.07 -4.03 -39.14
N ASN A 305 21.37 -3.53 -40.15
CA ASN A 305 19.93 -3.72 -40.45
C ASN A 305 18.93 -2.73 -39.86
N VAL A 306 19.30 -1.46 -39.71
CA VAL A 306 18.27 -0.40 -39.63
C VAL A 306 17.99 0.11 -41.04
N ASN A 307 16.77 -0.07 -41.53
CA ASN A 307 16.33 0.45 -42.82
C ASN A 307 16.47 1.98 -42.81
N PRO A 308 17.23 2.60 -43.74
CA PRO A 308 17.49 4.05 -43.74
C PRO A 308 16.21 4.89 -43.71
N ALA A 309 15.13 4.36 -44.31
CA ALA A 309 13.82 5.02 -44.32
C ALA A 309 13.15 5.09 -42.94
N GLN A 310 13.36 4.11 -42.06
CA GLN A 310 12.81 4.12 -40.70
C GLN A 310 13.58 5.06 -39.78
N MET A 311 14.91 5.14 -39.92
CA MET A 311 15.74 6.12 -39.20
C MET A 311 15.44 7.55 -39.62
N ALA A 312 15.23 7.80 -40.92
CA ALA A 312 14.83 9.12 -41.38
C ALA A 312 13.47 9.55 -40.81
N LYS A 313 12.51 8.62 -40.71
CA LYS A 313 11.18 8.88 -40.16
C LYS A 313 11.20 9.12 -38.65
N LEU A 314 12.04 8.37 -37.94
CA LEU A 314 12.27 8.54 -36.50
C LEU A 314 12.98 9.86 -36.20
N ASN A 315 14.01 10.23 -36.96
CA ASN A 315 14.69 11.52 -36.85
C ASN A 315 13.77 12.69 -37.20
N GLN A 316 12.89 12.56 -38.20
CA GLN A 316 11.89 13.59 -38.50
C GLN A 316 10.86 13.75 -37.38
N GLN A 317 10.46 12.66 -36.72
CA GLN A 317 9.54 12.73 -35.59
C GLN A 317 10.21 13.31 -34.34
N MET A 318 11.46 12.96 -34.07
CA MET A 318 12.24 13.54 -32.97
C MET A 318 12.51 15.03 -33.19
N ALA A 319 12.89 15.43 -34.41
CA ALA A 319 13.13 16.84 -34.75
C ALA A 319 11.87 17.71 -34.63
N LYS A 320 10.67 17.14 -34.77
CA LYS A 320 9.39 17.83 -34.55
C LYS A 320 9.00 17.94 -33.07
N MET A 321 9.58 17.11 -32.21
CA MET A 321 9.31 17.10 -30.76
C MET A 321 10.39 17.81 -29.95
N MET A 322 11.52 18.19 -30.57
CA MET A 322 12.58 18.96 -29.93
C MET A 322 12.38 20.45 -30.13
N ASP A 323 12.38 21.20 -29.03
CA ASP A 323 12.35 22.66 -29.02
C ASP A 323 13.61 23.20 -29.74
N PRO A 324 13.48 24.15 -30.69
CA PRO A 324 14.59 24.71 -31.45
C PRO A 324 15.77 25.23 -30.61
N ARG A 325 15.54 25.54 -29.33
CA ARG A 325 16.57 26.02 -28.40
C ARG A 325 17.52 24.91 -27.91
N VAL A 326 17.05 23.66 -27.88
CA VAL A 326 17.85 22.49 -27.47
C VAL A 326 18.89 22.14 -28.54
N LEU A 327 18.55 22.35 -29.82
CA LEU A 327 19.46 22.14 -30.95
C LEU A 327 20.60 23.16 -31.00
N GLN A 328 20.41 24.36 -30.47
CA GLN A 328 21.43 25.41 -30.44
C GLN A 328 22.48 25.23 -29.33
N GLN A 329 22.20 24.40 -28.32
CA GLN A 329 23.14 24.09 -27.24
C GLN A 329 23.99 22.83 -27.51
N MET A 330 23.71 22.11 -28.59
CA MET A 330 24.45 20.92 -29.01
C MET A 330 25.39 21.17 -30.20
N ALA A 331 25.53 22.43 -30.64
CA ALA A 331 26.45 22.86 -31.69
C ALA A 331 27.65 23.62 -31.11
#